data_AF-A0A7X7I8L9-F1
#
_entry.id   AF-A0A7X7I8L9-F1
#
_cell.length_a   1.000
_cell.length_b   1.000
_cell.length_c   1.000
_cell.angle_alpha   90.00
_cell.angle_beta   90.00
_cell.angle_gamma   90.00
#
_symmetry.space_group_name_H-M   'P 1'
#
loop_
_entity.id
_entity.type
_entity.pdbx_description
1 polymer ?
#
loop_
_entity_poly.entity_id
_entity_poly.type
_entity_poly.pdbx_seq_one_letter_code
_entity_poly.pdbx_strand_id
1 'polypeptide(L)'
;RYSNGARKIEWGTSTSYGNSIPLTGTTGTATMSNLEPNTKYYWRVNRSYLGEDALTPASSFTTTSTSAVIDKIAPANLLKFSVGNTPLAIPFNNQKNLAVSVYSTNGRFLLKEQLQVNGMVLKNISLEKYAPGTYLCSIKSDNGKISEFTILNR
;
A
#
# COMPACT_ATOMS: atom_id res chain seq x y z
N ARG A 1 11.65 0.80 44.91
CA ARG A 1 10.76 0.59 43.74
C ARG A 1 10.09 1.93 43.44
N TYR A 2 10.46 2.62 42.37
CA TYR A 2 9.97 3.96 42.06
C TYR A 2 8.83 3.87 41.04
N SER A 3 7.57 4.00 41.49
CA SER A 3 6.38 3.66 40.69
C SER A 3 5.37 4.81 40.58
N ASN A 4 5.83 6.07 40.50
CA ASN A 4 4.92 7.23 40.41
C ASN A 4 5.10 8.13 39.19
N GLY A 5 5.85 7.70 38.17
CA GLY A 5 6.00 8.47 36.92
C GLY A 5 5.00 8.02 35.86
N ALA A 6 4.11 8.93 35.42
CA ALA A 6 3.24 8.69 34.28
C ALA A 6 4.06 8.80 32.99
N ARG A 7 3.84 7.90 32.05
CA ARG A 7 4.54 7.88 30.76
C ARG A 7 3.53 7.62 29.65
N LYS A 8 3.73 8.26 28.51
CA LYS A 8 2.93 8.03 27.32
C LYS A 8 3.76 8.17 26.07
N ILE A 9 3.39 7.45 25.03
CA ILE A 9 3.92 7.66 23.68
C ILE A 9 2.93 8.57 22.96
N GLU A 10 3.41 9.69 22.43
CA GLU A 10 2.65 10.56 21.55
C GLU A 10 3.09 10.27 20.11
N TRP A 11 2.13 10.05 19.21
CA TRP A 11 2.42 9.68 17.82
C TRP A 11 1.40 10.25 16.84
N GLY A 12 1.81 10.50 15.59
CA GLY A 12 0.94 11.00 14.52
C GLY A 12 1.64 11.22 13.18
N THR A 13 0.90 11.69 12.19
CA THR A 13 1.45 12.01 10.84
C THR A 13 2.21 13.34 10.80
N SER A 14 2.18 14.10 11.89
CA SER A 14 2.94 15.34 12.07
C SER A 14 3.53 15.40 13.49
N THR A 15 4.40 16.39 13.72
CA THR A 15 4.97 16.69 15.04
C THR A 15 3.95 17.26 16.05
N SER A 16 2.68 17.41 15.65
CA SER A 16 1.58 17.66 16.58
C SER A 16 1.08 16.38 17.25
N TYR A 17 1.51 15.20 16.76
CA TYR A 17 1.18 13.86 17.23
C TYR A 17 -0.33 13.55 17.22
N GLY A 18 -1.15 14.20 18.05
CA GLY A 18 -2.61 14.04 18.02
C GLY A 18 -3.13 12.71 18.58
N ASN A 19 -2.29 11.66 18.67
CA ASN A 19 -2.62 10.41 19.35
C ASN A 19 -1.66 10.16 20.52
N SER A 20 -2.14 9.45 21.56
CA SER A 20 -1.30 9.03 22.67
C SER A 20 -1.65 7.65 23.23
N ILE A 21 -0.63 6.92 23.71
CA ILE A 21 -0.76 5.61 24.34
C ILE A 21 -0.08 5.65 25.71
N PRO A 22 -0.78 5.37 26.83
CA PRO A 22 -0.17 5.31 28.14
C PRO A 22 0.77 4.09 28.26
N LEU A 23 1.92 4.26 28.92
CA LEU A 23 2.90 3.21 29.21
C LEU A 23 2.89 2.87 30.71
N THR A 24 2.61 1.61 31.04
CA THR A 24 2.69 1.08 32.41
C THR A 24 4.04 0.41 32.68
N GLY A 25 4.61 0.56 33.89
CA GLY A 25 5.84 -0.13 34.32
C GLY A 25 7.11 0.73 34.25
N THR A 26 8.30 0.10 34.20
CA THR A 26 9.62 0.76 34.12
C THR A 26 10.24 0.65 32.72
N THR A 27 9.91 -0.41 32.00
CA THR A 27 10.10 -0.61 30.55
C THR A 27 8.72 -0.76 29.92
N GLY A 28 8.58 -0.42 28.65
CA GLY A 28 7.28 -0.49 27.99
C GLY A 28 7.43 -0.57 26.48
N THR A 29 6.59 -1.39 25.88
CA THR A 29 6.37 -1.43 24.44
C THR A 29 4.94 -0.94 24.19
N ALA A 30 4.71 -0.28 23.07
CA ALA A 30 3.38 0.10 22.62
C ALA A 30 3.19 -0.36 21.19
N THR A 31 1.97 -0.81 20.88
CA THR A 31 1.57 -1.20 19.54
C THR A 31 0.67 -0.12 18.97
N MET A 32 1.02 0.41 17.80
CA MET A 32 0.19 1.32 17.01
C MET A 32 -0.51 0.49 15.92
N SER A 33 -1.83 0.60 15.82
CA SER A 33 -2.66 -0.12 14.84
C SER A 33 -3.38 0.85 13.90
N ASN A 34 -3.95 0.33 12.81
CA ASN A 34 -4.71 1.10 11.82
C ASN A 34 -3.93 2.28 11.22
N LEU A 35 -2.64 2.06 10.94
CA LEU A 35 -1.80 3.04 10.28
C LEU A 35 -2.01 2.95 8.77
N GLU A 36 -2.09 4.11 8.12
CA GLU A 36 -2.17 4.20 6.67
C GLU A 36 -0.85 3.71 6.05
N PRO A 37 -0.90 2.93 4.95
CA PRO A 37 0.31 2.43 4.32
C PRO A 37 1.10 3.53 3.62
N ASN A 38 2.39 3.27 3.38
CA ASN A 38 3.33 4.23 2.79
C ASN A 38 3.29 5.64 3.45
N THR A 39 2.93 5.71 4.72
CA THR A 39 2.74 6.97 5.45
C THR A 39 3.83 7.11 6.51
N LYS A 40 4.40 8.32 6.58
CA LYS A 40 5.40 8.67 7.60
C LYS A 40 4.70 9.06 8.89
N TYR A 41 5.11 8.44 9.98
CA TYR A 41 4.64 8.73 11.33
C TYR A 41 5.79 9.21 12.19
N TYR A 42 5.50 10.20 13.03
CA TYR A 42 6.38 10.76 14.04
C TYR A 42 5.91 10.28 15.41
N TRP A 43 6.84 9.99 16.30
CA TRP A 43 6.54 9.60 17.67
C TRP A 43 7.58 10.13 18.66
N ARG A 44 7.15 10.31 19.91
CA ARG A 44 8.04 10.63 21.04
C ARG A 44 7.49 10.02 22.33
N VAL A 45 8.35 9.86 23.33
CA VAL A 45 7.94 9.49 24.68
C VAL A 45 7.87 10.74 25.53
N ASN A 46 6.73 10.92 26.20
CA ASN A 46 6.52 11.92 27.23
C ASN A 46 6.49 11.21 28.58
N ARG A 47 7.33 11.68 29.52
CA ARG A 47 7.35 11.22 30.90
C ARG A 47 7.07 12.39 31.83
N SER A 48 6.15 12.17 32.76
CA SER A 48 5.84 13.10 33.85
C SER A 48 6.15 12.43 35.19
N TYR A 49 6.90 13.11 36.05
CA TYR A 49 7.15 12.66 37.42
C TYR A 49 7.16 13.85 38.37
N LEU A 50 6.28 13.84 39.38
CA LEU A 50 6.15 14.91 40.38
C LEU A 50 6.04 16.33 39.80
N GLY A 51 5.40 16.48 38.63
CA GLY A 51 5.24 17.77 37.95
C GLY A 51 6.39 18.16 37.02
N GLU A 52 7.44 17.34 36.91
CA GLU A 52 8.48 17.51 35.91
C GLU A 52 8.16 16.66 34.66
N ASP A 53 8.05 17.34 33.52
CA ASP A 53 7.85 16.71 32.22
C ASP A 53 9.18 16.63 31.46
N ALA A 54 9.49 15.43 30.95
CA ALA A 54 10.62 15.17 30.10
C ALA A 54 10.15 14.55 28.77
N LEU A 55 10.63 15.13 27.68
CA LEU A 55 10.33 14.68 26.32
C LEU A 55 11.56 14.08 25.67
N THR A 56 11.39 12.94 24.98
CA THR A 56 12.44 12.47 24.08
C THR A 56 12.44 13.28 22.78
N PRO A 57 13.56 13.35 22.07
CA PRO A 57 13.58 13.82 20.69
C PRO A 57 12.54 13.09 19.84
N ALA A 58 11.96 13.81 18.88
CA ALA A 58 11.03 13.22 17.92
C ALA A 58 11.74 12.19 17.06
N SER A 59 11.19 10.98 17.02
CA SER A 59 11.62 9.90 16.13
C SER A 59 10.57 9.68 15.04
N SER A 60 10.94 9.02 13.95
CA SER A 60 9.98 8.73 12.87
C SER A 60 10.20 7.37 12.26
N PHE A 61 9.12 6.77 11.75
CA PHE A 61 9.15 5.60 10.89
C PHE A 61 8.19 5.81 9.72
N THR A 62 8.39 5.07 8.64
CA THR A 62 7.45 5.02 7.52
C THR A 62 6.88 3.61 7.46
N THR A 63 5.56 3.49 7.46
CA THR A 63 4.90 2.19 7.26
C THR A 63 5.27 1.63 5.90
N THR A 64 5.40 0.31 5.79
CA THR A 64 5.55 -0.33 4.49
C THR A 64 4.37 0.01 3.58
N SER A 65 4.62 0.12 2.29
CA SER A 65 3.55 0.17 1.31
C SER A 65 2.77 -1.13 1.37
N THR A 66 1.44 -1.06 1.41
CA THR A 66 0.61 -2.23 1.15
C THR A 66 0.68 -2.50 -0.35
N SER A 67 1.62 -3.34 -0.76
CA SER A 67 1.39 -4.12 -1.97
C SER A 67 0.21 -5.03 -1.65
N ALA A 68 -0.84 -5.01 -2.46
CA ALA A 68 -1.83 -6.06 -2.42
C ALA A 68 -1.09 -7.38 -2.63
N VAL A 69 -0.83 -8.11 -1.53
CA VAL A 69 -0.33 -9.47 -1.60
C VAL A 69 -1.52 -10.26 -2.12
N ILE A 70 -1.54 -10.49 -3.43
CA ILE A 70 -2.34 -11.57 -3.99
C ILE A 70 -1.66 -12.85 -3.54
N ASP A 71 -1.93 -13.26 -2.30
CA ASP A 71 -1.60 -14.59 -1.81
C ASP A 71 -2.61 -15.56 -2.39
N LYS A 72 -2.39 -15.90 -3.66
CA LYS A 72 -2.89 -17.13 -4.25
C LYS A 72 -1.72 -17.76 -4.97
N ILE A 73 -1.07 -18.70 -4.27
CA ILE A 73 -0.19 -19.76 -4.77
C ILE A 73 0.25 -19.46 -6.20
N ALA A 74 1.35 -18.74 -6.39
CA ALA A 74 1.88 -18.52 -7.74
C ALA A 74 2.10 -19.91 -8.37
N PRO A 75 1.33 -20.32 -9.41
CA PRO A 75 1.85 -21.34 -10.28
C PRO A 75 3.09 -20.70 -10.92
N ALA A 76 4.17 -21.46 -11.15
CA ALA A 76 5.41 -20.97 -11.74
C ALA A 76 5.26 -20.31 -13.15
N ASN A 77 4.04 -20.14 -13.63
CA ASN A 77 3.65 -19.54 -14.89
C ASN A 77 2.84 -18.26 -14.63
N LEU A 78 3.48 -17.19 -14.16
CA LEU A 78 2.86 -15.87 -14.06
C LEU A 78 3.19 -15.05 -15.31
N LEU A 79 2.18 -14.40 -15.88
CA LEU A 79 2.36 -13.36 -16.89
C LEU A 79 2.60 -12.03 -16.20
N LYS A 80 3.73 -11.39 -16.50
CA LYS A 80 4.13 -10.11 -15.89
C LYS A 80 4.06 -8.99 -16.91
N PHE A 81 3.49 -7.86 -16.51
CA PHE A 81 3.41 -6.62 -17.29
C PHE A 81 3.11 -5.43 -16.39
N SER A 82 3.31 -4.21 -16.87
CA SER A 82 2.95 -2.99 -16.14
C SER A 82 1.89 -2.18 -16.88
N VAL A 83 1.02 -1.51 -16.13
CA VAL A 83 0.12 -0.47 -16.64
C VAL A 83 0.48 0.84 -15.95
N GLY A 84 1.08 1.76 -16.70
CA GLY A 84 1.78 2.91 -16.11
C GLY A 84 2.90 2.44 -15.18
N ASN A 85 2.94 3.01 -13.97
CA ASN A 85 3.91 2.68 -12.93
C ASN A 85 3.49 1.48 -12.07
N THR A 86 2.33 0.87 -12.35
CA THR A 86 1.80 -0.24 -11.56
C THR A 86 2.17 -1.59 -12.19
N PRO A 87 3.07 -2.38 -11.57
CA PRO A 87 3.36 -3.74 -12.03
C PRO A 87 2.21 -4.68 -11.69
N LEU A 88 1.87 -5.57 -12.63
CA LEU A 88 0.80 -6.55 -12.53
C LEU A 88 1.35 -7.95 -12.87
N ALA A 89 0.86 -8.95 -12.15
CA ALA A 89 1.17 -10.35 -12.38
C ALA A 89 -0.13 -11.16 -12.31
N ILE A 90 -0.40 -11.93 -13.36
CA ILE A 90 -1.61 -12.76 -13.46
C ILE A 90 -1.24 -14.21 -13.79
N PRO A 91 -2.00 -15.21 -13.33
CA PRO A 91 -1.72 -16.61 -13.66
C PRO A 91 -1.86 -16.92 -15.16
N PHE A 92 -0.94 -17.73 -15.68
CA PHE A 92 -1.09 -18.32 -17.01
C PHE A 92 -2.05 -19.52 -16.97
N ASN A 93 -3.17 -19.43 -17.69
CA ASN A 93 -4.19 -20.47 -17.77
C ASN A 93 -4.45 -20.91 -19.23
N ASN A 94 -3.41 -20.94 -20.08
CA ASN A 94 -3.51 -21.23 -21.52
C ASN A 94 -4.34 -20.20 -22.31
N GLN A 95 -4.49 -18.98 -21.81
CA GLN A 95 -5.01 -17.86 -22.61
C GLN A 95 -4.04 -17.48 -23.73
N LYS A 96 -4.56 -17.03 -24.88
CA LYS A 96 -3.74 -16.50 -25.99
C LYS A 96 -3.73 -14.98 -25.99
N ASN A 97 -4.82 -14.37 -25.56
CA ASN A 97 -5.01 -12.93 -25.54
C ASN A 97 -5.54 -12.45 -24.19
N LEU A 98 -5.11 -11.25 -23.82
CA LEU A 98 -5.62 -10.51 -22.67
C LEU A 98 -6.12 -9.15 -23.13
N ALA A 99 -7.37 -8.86 -22.78
CA ALA A 99 -7.96 -7.56 -22.93
C ALA A 99 -7.73 -6.76 -21.65
N VAL A 100 -6.88 -5.74 -21.71
CA VAL A 100 -6.68 -4.80 -20.61
C VAL A 100 -7.43 -3.52 -20.93
N SER A 101 -8.39 -3.14 -20.10
CA SER A 101 -9.19 -1.92 -20.25
C SER A 101 -8.98 -1.01 -19.05
N VAL A 102 -8.71 0.28 -19.29
CA VAL A 102 -8.49 1.27 -18.24
C VAL A 102 -9.61 2.31 -18.28
N TYR A 103 -10.10 2.65 -17.10
CA TYR A 103 -11.17 3.60 -16.85
C TYR A 103 -10.68 4.64 -15.83
N SER A 104 -11.19 5.86 -15.91
CA SER A 104 -11.09 6.82 -14.81
C SER A 104 -11.91 6.33 -13.61
N THR A 105 -11.65 6.87 -12.42
CA THR A 105 -12.46 6.62 -11.21
C THR A 105 -13.93 6.97 -11.37
N ASN A 106 -14.27 7.88 -12.30
CA ASN A 106 -15.64 8.23 -12.64
C ASN A 106 -16.28 7.24 -13.64
N GLY A 107 -15.65 6.09 -13.91
CA GLY A 107 -16.14 5.06 -14.83
C GLY A 107 -15.95 5.37 -16.32
N ARG A 108 -15.44 6.57 -16.68
CA ARG A 108 -15.15 6.90 -18.08
C ARG A 108 -14.06 6.00 -18.66
N PHE A 109 -14.34 5.36 -19.78
CA PHE A 109 -13.38 4.56 -20.55
C PHE A 109 -12.25 5.41 -21.11
N LEU A 110 -11.01 4.93 -21.00
CA LEU A 110 -9.81 5.65 -21.45
C LEU A 110 -9.07 4.90 -22.56
N LEU A 111 -8.82 3.60 -22.37
CA LEU A 111 -8.11 2.77 -23.33
C LEU A 111 -8.47 1.30 -23.19
N LYS A 112 -8.25 0.57 -24.29
CA LYS A 112 -8.26 -0.89 -24.33
C LYS A 112 -7.08 -1.36 -25.17
N GLU A 113 -6.30 -2.27 -24.61
CA GLU A 113 -5.17 -2.91 -25.29
C GLU A 113 -5.40 -4.43 -25.32
N GLN A 114 -5.01 -5.06 -26.42
CA GLN A 114 -4.97 -6.52 -26.55
C GLN A 114 -3.51 -6.96 -26.45
N LEU A 115 -3.18 -7.66 -25.38
CA LEU A 115 -1.85 -8.22 -25.18
C LEU A 115 -1.87 -9.68 -25.64
N GLN A 116 -1.04 -9.99 -26.63
CA GLN A 116 -0.77 -11.36 -27.04
C GLN A 116 0.18 -12.01 -26.04
N VAL A 117 -0.18 -13.21 -25.58
CA VAL A 117 0.61 -13.96 -24.62
C VAL A 117 1.71 -14.73 -25.34
N ASN A 118 2.82 -14.04 -25.62
CA ASN A 118 4.02 -14.60 -26.24
C ASN A 118 5.07 -14.89 -25.16
N GLY A 119 4.93 -16.00 -24.44
CA GLY A 119 5.78 -16.34 -23.27
C GLY A 119 5.27 -15.77 -21.95
N MET A 120 6.15 -15.59 -20.95
CA MET A 120 5.78 -15.14 -19.59
C MET A 120 5.80 -13.61 -19.37
N VAL A 121 6.33 -12.84 -20.33
CA VAL A 121 6.41 -11.37 -20.22
C VAL A 121 5.58 -10.74 -21.32
N LEU A 122 4.66 -9.85 -20.95
CA LEU A 122 3.83 -9.13 -21.92
C LEU A 122 4.35 -7.70 -22.10
N LYS A 123 3.89 -7.07 -23.18
CA LYS A 123 4.12 -5.65 -23.43
C LYS A 123 3.49 -4.80 -22.32
N ASN A 124 4.22 -3.80 -21.85
CA ASN A 124 3.72 -2.80 -20.91
C ASN A 124 2.78 -1.81 -21.59
N ILE A 125 1.78 -1.34 -20.85
CA ILE A 125 0.80 -0.35 -21.29
C ILE A 125 1.19 1.00 -20.68
N SER A 126 1.56 1.97 -21.53
CA SER A 126 1.86 3.32 -21.07
C SER A 126 0.58 4.13 -20.84
N LEU A 127 0.54 4.85 -19.71
CA LEU A 127 -0.50 5.81 -19.40
C LEU A 127 -0.04 7.26 -19.60
N GLU A 128 1.15 7.51 -20.16
CA GLU A 128 1.80 8.83 -20.19
C GLU A 128 0.96 9.95 -20.79
N LYS A 129 0.11 9.62 -21.77
CA LYS A 129 -0.79 10.55 -22.45
C LYS A 129 -2.00 11.01 -21.63
N TYR A 130 -2.28 10.40 -20.48
CA TYR A 130 -3.41 10.78 -19.61
C TYR A 130 -2.95 11.77 -18.53
N ALA A 131 -3.81 12.19 -17.59
CA ALA A 131 -3.34 12.96 -16.43
C ALA A 131 -2.70 12.03 -15.38
N PRO A 132 -1.85 12.51 -14.47
CA PRO A 132 -1.53 11.76 -13.24
C PRO A 132 -2.80 11.55 -12.41
N GLY A 133 -2.91 10.42 -11.70
CA GLY A 133 -4.09 10.11 -10.89
C GLY A 133 -4.42 8.63 -10.77
N THR A 134 -5.56 8.35 -10.15
CA THR A 134 -6.05 6.99 -9.90
C THR A 134 -6.94 6.51 -11.05
N TYR A 135 -6.78 5.24 -11.42
CA TYR A 135 -7.51 4.60 -12.50
C TYR A 135 -8.04 3.23 -12.08
N LEU A 136 -9.13 2.80 -12.69
CA LEU A 136 -9.64 1.44 -12.59
C LEU A 136 -9.16 0.64 -13.80
N CYS A 137 -8.53 -0.50 -13.57
CA CYS A 137 -8.10 -1.42 -14.59
C CYS A 137 -8.94 -2.69 -14.55
N SER A 138 -9.39 -3.16 -15.71
CA SER A 138 -10.06 -4.44 -15.89
C SER A 138 -9.23 -5.31 -16.82
N ILE A 139 -8.96 -6.54 -16.41
CA ILE A 139 -8.21 -7.53 -17.19
C ILE A 139 -9.14 -8.71 -17.47
N LYS A 140 -9.32 -9.03 -18.75
CA LYS A 140 -10.10 -10.19 -19.19
C LYS A 140 -9.29 -11.08 -20.11
N SER A 141 -9.28 -12.38 -19.83
CA SER A 141 -8.69 -13.38 -20.74
C SER A 141 -9.71 -13.86 -21.77
N ASP A 142 -9.20 -14.26 -22.94
CA ASP A 142 -10.00 -14.87 -24.00
C ASP A 142 -10.64 -16.21 -23.60
N ASN A 143 -10.00 -16.98 -22.72
CA ASN A 143 -10.52 -18.22 -22.16
C ASN A 143 -11.57 -18.02 -21.04
N GLY A 144 -11.88 -16.76 -20.67
CA GLY A 144 -12.87 -16.40 -19.66
C GLY A 144 -12.50 -16.71 -18.20
N LYS A 145 -11.31 -17.28 -17.93
CA LYS A 145 -10.88 -17.68 -16.57
C LYS A 145 -10.33 -16.55 -15.72
N ILE A 146 -9.96 -15.42 -16.31
CA ILE A 146 -9.44 -14.25 -15.62
C ILE A 146 -10.38 -13.08 -15.90
N SER A 147 -10.95 -12.54 -14.83
CA SER A 147 -11.71 -11.29 -14.82
C SER A 147 -11.38 -10.56 -13.53
N GLU A 148 -10.34 -9.74 -13.57
CA GLU A 148 -9.83 -9.02 -12.39
C GLU A 148 -10.03 -7.51 -12.56
N PHE A 149 -10.35 -6.84 -11.44
CA PHE A 149 -10.35 -5.39 -11.33
C PHE A 149 -9.28 -4.97 -10.34
N THR A 150 -8.44 -4.01 -10.73
CA THR A 150 -7.41 -3.47 -9.86
C THR A 150 -7.32 -1.96 -9.99
N ILE A 151 -6.86 -1.31 -8.92
CA ILE A 151 -6.64 0.13 -8.87
C ILE A 151 -5.21 0.40 -9.33
N LEU A 152 -5.06 1.30 -10.29
CA LEU A 152 -3.76 1.77 -10.76
C LEU A 152 -3.52 3.18 -10.25
N ASN A 153 -2.31 3.44 -9.79
CA ASN A 153 -1.84 4.79 -9.52
C ASN A 153 -0.76 5.13 -10.55
N ARG A 154 -0.94 6.26 -11.22
CA ARG A 154 0.07 6.82 -12.11
C ARG A 154 0.85 7.91 -11.41
#